data_AF-A0A0R1DP19-F1
#
_entry.id   AF-A0A0R1DP19-F1
#
_cell.length_a   1.000
_cell.length_b   1.000
_cell.length_c   1.000
_cell.angle_alpha   90.00
_cell.angle_beta   90.00
_cell.angle_gamma   90.00
#
_symmetry.space_group_name_H-M   'P 1'
#
loop_
_entity.id
_entity.type
_entity.pdbx_description
1 polymer ?
#
loop_
_entity_poly.entity_id
_entity_poly.type
_entity_poly.pdbx_seq_one_letter_code
_entity_poly.pdbx_strand_id
1 'polypeptide(L)'
;MWCRQTYYQKNTRERRPSITLAELKKGVLDGGDEDEDVSKLVQYPDNLTYKDLLYFLCAPTLCYELNFPRTSRVRKRFLLKRLLEVVIGVNVVMALFQQWIIPSVRNSLIPFSNMDVALATERLLKLALPNHLCWLCFFYLMFHSFLNAVGELLNFADRNFYCDWWNANNIDTFWRTWNMPVHRWCVRHLYIPVVQMGYSSRQASTIVFLFSAVFHEYLVSVPLQIYKIWAFMGMMGQIPLSAISKSIEKKLGPRIGNIIVWASIILGQPLCIMAYYHDYVVQHFKNSLNGTDYGS
;
A
#
# COMPACT_ATOMS: atom_id res chain seq x y z
N MET A 1 22.48 -9.63 -6.90
CA MET A 1 23.03 -9.32 -5.57
C MET A 1 22.25 -8.18 -4.94
N TRP A 2 21.19 -8.48 -4.19
CA TRP A 2 20.88 -7.75 -2.96
C TRP A 2 20.02 -8.65 -2.08
N CYS A 3 20.72 -9.48 -1.32
CA CYS A 3 20.18 -10.08 -0.13
C CYS A 3 20.21 -9.06 1.00
N ARG A 4 19.26 -9.20 1.90
CA ARG A 4 19.29 -8.58 3.23
C ARG A 4 20.62 -8.95 3.89
N GLN A 5 21.60 -8.06 3.83
CA GLN A 5 22.86 -8.21 4.56
C GLN A 5 22.55 -8.21 6.06
N THR A 6 22.60 -9.40 6.64
CA THR A 6 23.18 -9.72 7.95
C THR A 6 22.93 -8.72 9.09
N TYR A 7 21.86 -8.96 9.85
CA TYR A 7 21.92 -8.83 11.31
C TYR A 7 22.05 -10.26 11.87
N TYR A 8 23.29 -10.74 12.02
CA TYR A 8 23.57 -11.92 12.83
C TYR A 8 23.73 -11.46 14.28
N GLN A 9 22.62 -11.36 15.01
CA GLN A 9 22.67 -11.33 16.47
C GLN A 9 22.37 -12.74 16.96
N LYS A 10 23.37 -13.36 17.61
CA LYS A 10 23.30 -14.69 18.21
C LYS A 10 22.41 -14.62 19.46
N ASN A 11 21.09 -14.54 19.24
CA ASN A 11 20.07 -14.62 20.28
C ASN A 11 19.11 -15.76 19.93
N THR A 12 18.94 -16.70 20.86
CA THR A 12 18.09 -17.91 20.76
C THR A 12 16.59 -17.63 20.56
N ARG A 13 16.19 -16.37 20.35
CA ARG A 13 14.80 -15.91 20.20
C ARG A 13 14.52 -15.14 18.91
N GLU A 14 15.44 -15.05 17.96
CA GLU A 14 15.21 -14.29 16.72
C GLU A 14 14.68 -15.11 15.54
N ARG A 15 13.84 -14.45 14.75
CA ARG A 15 13.20 -14.97 13.55
C ARG A 15 14.27 -15.19 12.48
N ARG A 16 14.45 -16.44 12.03
CA ARG A 16 15.38 -16.77 10.95
C ARG A 16 14.95 -16.02 9.66
N PRO A 17 15.82 -15.21 9.02
CA PRO A 17 15.52 -14.57 7.73
C PRO A 17 15.42 -15.62 6.61
N SER A 18 14.78 -15.30 5.48
CA SER A 18 14.85 -16.18 4.31
C SER A 18 16.27 -16.22 3.76
N ILE A 19 16.77 -17.42 3.50
CA ILE A 19 18.10 -17.66 2.95
C ILE A 19 17.94 -17.99 1.46
N THR A 20 18.70 -17.29 0.62
CA THR A 20 18.75 -17.57 -0.83
C THR A 20 19.86 -18.58 -1.16
N LEU A 21 19.70 -19.31 -2.27
CA LEU A 21 20.68 -20.30 -2.74
C LEU A 21 22.09 -19.71 -2.96
N ALA A 22 22.15 -18.43 -3.33
CA ALA A 22 23.41 -17.71 -3.55
C ALA A 22 24.16 -17.40 -2.25
N GLU A 23 23.45 -17.23 -1.13
CA GLU A 23 24.06 -17.04 0.20
C GLU A 23 24.61 -18.35 0.76
N LEU A 24 23.91 -19.47 0.53
CA LEU A 24 24.38 -20.78 0.95
C LEU A 24 25.72 -21.14 0.28
N LYS A 25 25.84 -20.86 -1.03
CA LYS A 25 27.08 -21.08 -1.79
C LYS A 25 28.23 -20.14 -1.40
N LYS A 26 27.95 -19.00 -0.75
CA LYS A 26 28.96 -17.97 -0.45
C LYS A 26 29.54 -18.02 0.96
N GLY A 27 29.03 -18.83 1.90
CA GLY A 27 29.53 -18.74 3.28
C GLY A 27 29.12 -19.80 4.31
N VAL A 28 28.67 -21.00 3.92
CA VAL A 28 28.29 -22.06 4.90
C VAL A 28 29.09 -23.36 4.74
N LEU A 29 30.11 -23.39 3.87
CA LEU A 29 30.92 -24.60 3.62
C LEU A 29 32.36 -24.53 4.15
N ASP A 30 32.69 -23.59 5.05
CA ASP A 30 34.04 -23.53 5.66
C ASP A 30 34.00 -23.47 7.19
N GLY A 31 33.11 -24.28 7.77
CA GLY A 31 33.06 -24.52 9.21
C GLY A 31 32.61 -25.94 9.44
N GLY A 32 33.58 -26.86 9.56
CA GLY A 32 33.31 -28.20 10.03
C GLY A 32 32.87 -28.14 11.49
N ASP A 33 31.59 -28.41 11.71
CA ASP A 33 31.06 -29.13 12.86
C ASP A 33 29.60 -29.47 12.52
N GLU A 34 29.21 -30.73 12.75
CA GLU A 34 27.87 -31.26 12.54
C GLU A 34 26.90 -30.63 13.54
N ASP A 35 26.45 -29.40 13.29
CA ASP A 35 25.42 -28.74 14.10
C ASP A 35 24.03 -29.28 13.73
N GLU A 36 23.39 -29.89 14.73
CA GLU A 36 22.03 -30.40 14.70
C GLU A 36 21.01 -29.36 14.17
N ASP A 37 20.11 -29.84 13.30
CA ASP A 37 18.85 -29.20 12.91
C ASP A 37 18.91 -28.02 11.92
N VAL A 38 19.82 -28.09 10.93
CA VAL A 38 19.64 -27.36 9.67
C VAL A 38 18.50 -28.04 8.89
N SER A 39 17.27 -27.55 9.08
CA SER A 39 16.10 -27.96 8.30
C SER A 39 16.46 -28.02 6.81
N LYS A 40 16.42 -29.22 6.22
CA LYS A 40 16.77 -29.46 4.81
C LYS A 40 15.99 -28.48 3.92
N LEU A 41 16.71 -27.51 3.35
CA LEU A 41 16.11 -26.48 2.51
C LEU A 41 15.55 -27.13 1.24
N VAL A 42 14.34 -26.74 0.85
CA VAL A 42 13.73 -27.22 -0.39
C VAL A 42 14.48 -26.61 -1.56
N GLN A 43 14.84 -27.45 -2.53
CA GLN A 43 15.55 -27.08 -3.74
C GLN A 43 14.69 -27.37 -4.97
N TYR A 44 15.05 -26.78 -6.11
CA TYR A 44 14.44 -27.16 -7.38
C TYR A 44 14.95 -28.56 -7.78
N PRO A 45 14.09 -29.49 -8.24
CA PRO A 45 12.67 -29.33 -8.59
C PRO A 45 11.66 -29.64 -7.47
N ASP A 46 12.12 -30.01 -6.27
CA ASP A 46 11.27 -30.47 -5.16
C ASP A 46 10.26 -29.43 -4.64
N ASN A 47 10.41 -28.15 -5.01
CA ASN A 47 9.47 -27.08 -4.68
C ASN A 47 8.20 -27.05 -5.56
N LEU A 48 8.14 -27.86 -6.62
CA LEU A 48 7.03 -27.89 -7.58
C LEU A 48 5.85 -28.75 -7.05
N THR A 49 5.39 -28.44 -5.84
CA THR A 49 4.24 -29.11 -5.23
C THR A 49 3.03 -28.17 -5.18
N TYR A 50 1.81 -28.72 -5.33
CA TYR A 50 0.57 -27.94 -5.14
C TYR A 50 0.48 -27.30 -3.75
N LYS A 51 1.09 -27.95 -2.74
CA LYS A 51 1.13 -27.44 -1.37
C LYS A 51 1.94 -26.15 -1.27
N ASP A 52 3.12 -26.10 -1.88
CA ASP A 52 3.98 -24.91 -1.85
C ASP A 52 3.38 -23.77 -2.69
N LEU A 53 2.73 -24.10 -3.81
CA LEU A 53 1.98 -23.14 -4.60
C LEU A 53 0.82 -22.53 -3.81
N LEU A 54 -0.04 -23.36 -3.19
CA LEU A 54 -1.18 -22.89 -2.42
C LEU A 54 -0.73 -22.08 -1.19
N TYR A 55 0.35 -22.51 -0.53
CA TYR A 55 0.96 -21.74 0.56
C TYR A 55 1.37 -20.35 0.09
N PHE A 56 2.04 -20.23 -1.06
CA PHE A 56 2.43 -18.93 -1.60
C PHE A 56 1.22 -18.05 -1.95
N LEU A 57 0.18 -18.61 -2.58
CA LEU A 57 -1.03 -17.86 -2.95
C LEU A 57 -1.75 -17.27 -1.73
N CYS A 58 -1.69 -17.94 -0.58
CA CYS A 58 -2.27 -17.44 0.67
C CYS A 58 -1.29 -16.57 1.49
N ALA A 59 0.02 -16.70 1.28
CA ALA A 59 1.01 -15.97 2.05
C ALA A 59 0.89 -14.46 1.79
N PRO A 60 1.06 -13.61 2.83
CA PRO A 60 0.93 -12.16 2.70
C PRO A 60 2.17 -11.52 2.06
N THR A 61 2.64 -12.06 0.94
CA THR A 61 3.76 -11.57 0.14
C THR A 61 3.46 -11.74 -1.35
N LEU A 62 4.01 -10.85 -2.17
CA LEU A 62 3.88 -10.93 -3.64
C LEU A 62 5.13 -11.50 -4.30
N CYS A 63 6.23 -11.65 -3.56
CA CYS A 63 7.48 -12.19 -4.08
C CYS A 63 7.61 -13.65 -3.67
N TYR A 64 7.65 -14.55 -4.66
CA TYR A 64 7.92 -15.96 -4.41
C TYR A 64 9.37 -16.18 -4.00
N GLU A 65 9.56 -17.02 -2.98
CA GLU A 65 10.85 -17.53 -2.51
C GLU A 65 10.68 -19.03 -2.24
N LEU A 66 11.73 -19.82 -2.50
CA LEU A 66 11.67 -21.27 -2.31
C LEU A 66 11.47 -21.64 -0.83
N ASN A 67 12.16 -20.92 0.05
CA ASN A 67 12.17 -21.19 1.48
C ASN A 67 11.75 -19.94 2.25
N PHE A 68 10.44 -19.81 2.50
CA PHE A 68 9.91 -18.73 3.32
C PHE A 68 10.30 -18.89 4.79
N PRO A 69 10.58 -17.80 5.52
CA PRO A 69 10.89 -17.88 6.93
C PRO A 69 9.60 -18.22 7.70
N ARG A 70 9.63 -19.27 8.51
CA ARG A 70 8.46 -19.76 9.26
C ARG A 70 8.60 -19.57 10.77
N THR A 71 7.47 -19.31 11.44
CA THR A 71 7.40 -19.31 12.90
C THR A 71 7.22 -20.74 13.40
N SER A 72 7.86 -21.08 14.53
CA SER A 72 7.78 -22.44 15.10
C SER A 72 6.38 -22.83 15.59
N ARG A 73 5.55 -21.86 15.96
CA ARG A 73 4.19 -22.10 16.46
C ARG A 73 3.26 -20.93 16.16
N VAL A 74 1.96 -21.22 16.15
CA VAL A 74 0.88 -20.23 16.11
C VAL A 74 0.62 -19.71 17.53
N ARG A 75 0.84 -18.42 17.74
CA ARG A 75 0.58 -17.71 19.01
C ARG A 75 -0.90 -17.35 19.10
N LYS A 76 -1.72 -18.26 19.63
CA LYS A 76 -3.19 -18.13 19.72
C LYS A 76 -3.67 -16.79 20.30
N ARG A 77 -3.03 -16.28 21.38
CA ARG A 77 -3.38 -14.97 21.98
C ARG A 77 -3.13 -13.81 21.02
N PHE A 78 -2.03 -13.85 20.28
CA PHE A 78 -1.72 -12.84 19.26
C PHE A 78 -2.72 -12.91 18.12
N LEU A 79 -2.99 -14.12 17.60
CA LEU A 79 -3.97 -14.33 16.53
C LEU A 79 -5.37 -13.83 16.92
N LEU A 80 -5.87 -14.23 18.10
CA LEU A 80 -7.18 -13.79 18.60
C LEU A 80 -7.24 -12.26 18.72
N LYS A 81 -6.20 -11.63 19.26
CA LYS A 81 -6.13 -10.16 19.35
C LYS A 81 -6.23 -9.51 17.97
N ARG A 82 -5.47 -9.98 16.98
CA ARG A 82 -5.50 -9.45 15.61
C ARG A 82 -6.86 -9.66 14.93
N LEU A 83 -7.48 -10.81 15.13
CA LEU A 83 -8.81 -11.10 14.59
C LEU A 83 -9.88 -10.19 15.21
N LEU A 84 -9.84 -9.96 16.52
CA LEU A 84 -10.74 -9.02 17.20
C LEU A 84 -10.54 -7.59 16.70
N GLU A 85 -9.29 -7.15 16.52
CA GLU A 85 -8.98 -5.84 15.93
C GLU A 85 -9.58 -5.69 14.53
N VAL A 86 -9.51 -6.72 13.68
CA VAL A 86 -10.13 -6.71 12.34
C VAL A 86 -11.66 -6.60 12.45
N VAL A 87 -12.30 -7.44 13.26
CA VAL A 87 -13.78 -7.45 13.39
C VAL A 87 -14.28 -6.10 13.93
N ILE A 88 -13.69 -5.61 15.01
CA ILE A 88 -14.10 -4.33 15.61
C ILE A 88 -13.79 -3.18 14.66
N GLY A 89 -12.60 -3.15 14.07
CA GLY A 89 -12.19 -2.04 13.21
C GLY A 89 -12.97 -1.97 11.91
N VAL A 90 -13.38 -3.09 11.31
CA VAL A 90 -14.30 -3.08 10.16
C VAL A 90 -15.62 -2.41 10.55
N ASN A 91 -16.18 -2.72 11.72
CA ASN A 91 -17.40 -2.05 12.21
C ASN A 91 -17.17 -0.55 12.45
N VAL A 92 -16.03 -0.15 13.00
CA VAL A 92 -15.67 1.28 13.18
C VAL A 92 -15.57 1.99 11.83
N VAL A 93 -14.90 1.40 10.84
CA VAL A 93 -14.79 1.98 9.49
C VAL A 93 -16.17 2.09 8.84
N MET A 94 -17.02 1.07 8.96
CA MET A 94 -18.40 1.13 8.45
C MET A 94 -19.22 2.25 9.11
N ALA A 95 -19.10 2.43 10.43
CA ALA A 95 -19.75 3.51 11.15
C ALA A 95 -19.25 4.90 10.70
N LEU A 96 -17.92 5.07 10.51
CA LEU A 96 -17.33 6.31 9.98
C LEU A 96 -17.85 6.63 8.58
N PHE A 97 -17.95 5.62 7.71
CA PHE A 97 -18.52 5.80 6.37
C PHE A 97 -19.98 6.25 6.44
N GLN A 98 -20.81 5.55 7.20
CA GLN A 98 -22.25 5.81 7.27
C GLN A 98 -22.59 7.15 7.93
N GLN A 99 -21.94 7.46 9.05
CA GLN A 99 -22.28 8.62 9.87
C GLN A 99 -21.54 9.89 9.45
N TRP A 100 -20.36 9.78 8.84
CA TRP A 100 -19.53 10.95 8.55
C TRP A 100 -19.28 11.15 7.05
N ILE A 101 -18.78 10.14 6.34
CA ILE A 101 -18.44 10.30 4.91
C ILE A 101 -19.70 10.52 4.07
N ILE A 102 -20.72 9.65 4.17
CA ILE A 102 -21.93 9.73 3.33
C ILE A 102 -22.64 11.08 3.49
N PRO A 103 -22.92 11.59 4.71
CA PRO A 103 -23.56 12.89 4.88
C PRO A 103 -22.68 14.04 4.39
N SER A 104 -21.36 13.98 4.65
CA SER A 104 -20.42 15.01 4.18
C SER A 104 -20.39 15.09 2.66
N VAL A 105 -20.35 13.95 1.98
CA VAL A 105 -20.31 13.86 0.52
C VAL A 105 -21.61 14.41 -0.09
N ARG A 106 -22.78 14.00 0.44
CA ARG A 106 -24.09 14.52 -0.02
C ARG A 106 -24.20 16.03 0.13
N ASN A 107 -23.76 16.59 1.25
CA ASN A 107 -23.82 18.02 1.52
C ASN A 107 -22.83 18.86 0.68
N SER A 108 -21.78 18.23 0.16
CA SER A 108 -20.74 18.89 -0.63
C SER A 108 -21.03 18.93 -2.15
N LEU A 109 -22.00 18.13 -2.63
CA LEU A 109 -22.33 18.01 -4.05
C LEU A 109 -22.91 19.28 -4.68
N ILE A 110 -23.94 19.83 -4.05
CA ILE A 110 -24.71 20.96 -4.61
C ILE A 110 -23.79 22.18 -4.84
N PRO A 111 -22.90 22.56 -3.88
CA PRO A 111 -21.91 23.60 -4.10
C PRO A 111 -20.91 23.36 -5.23
N PHE A 112 -20.42 22.12 -5.38
CA PHE A 112 -19.36 21.82 -6.35
C PHE A 112 -19.85 21.98 -7.80
N SER A 113 -21.13 21.66 -8.04
CA SER A 113 -21.76 21.84 -9.35
C SER A 113 -21.89 23.32 -9.75
N ASN A 114 -21.93 24.25 -8.79
CA ASN A 114 -22.07 25.68 -9.05
C ASN A 114 -20.73 26.40 -9.31
N MET A 115 -19.61 25.66 -9.36
CA MET A 115 -18.25 26.15 -9.65
C MET A 115 -17.75 27.31 -8.77
N ASP A 116 -18.30 27.50 -7.57
CA ASP A 116 -17.72 28.41 -6.59
C ASP A 116 -16.47 27.76 -5.96
N VAL A 117 -15.30 28.23 -6.37
CA VAL A 117 -14.00 27.70 -5.95
C VAL A 117 -13.79 27.82 -4.45
N ALA A 118 -14.28 28.91 -3.82
CA ALA A 118 -14.11 29.13 -2.40
C ALA A 118 -14.94 28.11 -1.60
N LEU A 119 -16.21 27.95 -1.98
CA LEU A 119 -17.11 27.01 -1.35
C LEU A 119 -16.70 25.56 -1.63
N ALA A 120 -16.25 25.23 -2.85
CA ALA A 120 -15.73 23.91 -3.18
C ALA A 120 -14.49 23.55 -2.35
N THR A 121 -13.59 24.51 -2.10
CA THR A 121 -12.41 24.33 -1.25
C THR A 121 -12.79 24.09 0.20
N GLU A 122 -13.74 24.87 0.75
CA GLU A 122 -14.26 24.66 2.10
C GLU A 122 -14.85 23.25 2.27
N ARG A 123 -15.62 22.78 1.27
CA ARG A 123 -16.24 21.46 1.26
C ARG A 123 -15.22 20.33 1.11
N LEU A 124 -14.19 20.52 0.28
CA LEU A 124 -13.06 19.60 0.16
C LEU A 124 -12.37 19.41 1.51
N LEU A 125 -12.07 20.50 2.22
CA LEU A 125 -11.40 20.46 3.52
C LEU A 125 -12.25 19.76 4.59
N LYS A 126 -13.58 19.98 4.59
CA LYS A 126 -14.52 19.26 5.47
C LYS A 126 -14.55 17.76 5.19
N LEU A 127 -14.45 17.34 3.93
CA LEU A 127 -14.39 15.93 3.54
C LEU A 127 -13.01 15.30 3.80
N ALA A 128 -11.94 16.10 3.78
CA ALA A 128 -10.58 15.61 3.92
C ALA A 128 -10.32 14.92 5.26
N LEU A 129 -10.86 15.47 6.35
CA LEU A 129 -10.71 14.90 7.69
C LEU A 129 -11.31 13.49 7.83
N PRO A 130 -12.62 13.25 7.59
CA PRO A 130 -13.20 11.92 7.69
C PRO A 130 -12.59 10.93 6.71
N ASN A 131 -12.29 11.38 5.48
CA ASN A 131 -11.63 10.54 4.49
C ASN A 131 -10.25 10.07 4.98
N HIS A 132 -9.43 11.00 5.46
CA HIS A 132 -8.09 10.70 5.93
C HIS A 132 -8.12 9.76 7.15
N LEU A 133 -9.01 10.02 8.12
CA LEU A 133 -9.20 9.14 9.28
C LEU A 133 -9.60 7.72 8.85
N CYS A 134 -10.56 7.61 7.92
CA CYS A 134 -10.98 6.33 7.39
C CYS A 134 -9.83 5.60 6.68
N TRP A 135 -9.00 6.32 5.91
CA TRP A 135 -7.83 5.76 5.25
C TRP A 135 -6.79 5.25 6.26
N LEU A 136 -6.52 5.99 7.34
CA LEU A 136 -5.62 5.54 8.42
C LEU A 136 -6.15 4.29 9.13
N CYS A 137 -7.46 4.25 9.44
CA CYS A 137 -8.09 3.07 10.00
C CYS A 137 -7.98 1.87 9.06
N PHE A 138 -8.27 2.06 7.78
CA PHE A 138 -8.12 1.02 6.76
C PHE A 138 -6.68 0.52 6.65
N PHE A 139 -5.69 1.44 6.65
CA PHE A 139 -4.27 1.10 6.63
C PHE A 139 -3.92 0.18 7.81
N TYR A 140 -4.30 0.57 9.03
CA TYR A 140 -4.06 -0.24 10.23
C TYR A 140 -4.76 -1.59 10.16
N LEU A 141 -6.01 -1.64 9.72
CA LEU A 141 -6.77 -2.88 9.65
C LEU A 141 -6.20 -3.84 8.62
N MET A 142 -5.84 -3.35 7.45
CA MET A 142 -5.28 -4.16 6.37
C MET A 142 -3.85 -4.59 6.69
N PHE A 143 -2.92 -3.64 6.79
CA PHE A 143 -1.48 -3.92 6.82
C PHE A 143 -0.99 -4.36 8.20
N HIS A 144 -1.59 -3.84 9.26
CA HIS A 144 -1.18 -4.21 10.62
C HIS A 144 -1.99 -5.38 11.16
N SER A 145 -3.33 -5.35 11.11
CA SER A 145 -4.14 -6.37 11.79
C SER A 145 -4.34 -7.61 10.92
N PHE A 146 -4.88 -7.45 9.71
CA PHE A 146 -5.25 -8.53 8.81
C PHE A 146 -4.03 -9.30 8.28
N LEU A 147 -3.02 -8.63 7.71
CA LEU A 147 -1.83 -9.32 7.20
C LEU A 147 -1.03 -10.01 8.32
N ASN A 148 -1.01 -9.47 9.55
CA ASN A 148 -0.41 -10.19 10.68
C ASN A 148 -1.26 -11.37 11.16
N ALA A 149 -2.59 -11.31 11.06
CA ALA A 149 -3.46 -12.45 11.36
C ALA A 149 -3.23 -13.57 10.34
N VAL A 150 -3.25 -13.25 9.05
CA VAL A 150 -2.95 -14.19 7.96
C VAL A 150 -1.54 -14.76 8.12
N GLY A 151 -0.55 -13.91 8.38
CA GLY A 151 0.83 -14.33 8.60
C GLY A 151 1.00 -15.21 9.84
N GLU A 152 0.24 -14.98 10.92
CA GLU A 152 0.26 -15.88 12.08
C GLU A 152 -0.42 -17.23 11.79
N LEU A 153 -1.54 -17.22 11.06
CA LEU A 153 -2.28 -18.42 10.67
C LEU A 153 -1.45 -19.34 9.77
N LEU A 154 -0.68 -18.76 8.85
CA LEU A 154 0.18 -19.49 7.91
C LEU A 154 1.59 -19.76 8.46
N ASN A 155 1.87 -19.43 9.73
CA ASN A 155 3.22 -19.48 10.29
C ASN A 155 4.26 -18.68 9.49
N PHE A 156 3.86 -17.61 8.81
CA PHE A 156 4.74 -16.73 8.06
C PHE A 156 5.46 -15.74 9.00
N ALA A 157 6.79 -15.73 8.94
CA ALA A 157 7.63 -14.94 9.86
C ALA A 157 8.02 -13.55 9.32
N ASP A 158 8.04 -13.32 8.00
CA ASP A 158 8.41 -12.03 7.41
C ASP A 158 7.25 -11.03 7.49
N ARG A 159 7.08 -10.42 8.66
CA ARG A 159 5.94 -9.53 8.97
C ARG A 159 6.23 -8.06 8.72
N ASN A 160 7.23 -7.75 7.91
CA ASN A 160 7.53 -6.39 7.51
C ASN A 160 6.64 -6.00 6.32
N PHE A 161 5.38 -5.68 6.62
CA PHE A 161 4.38 -5.25 5.64
C PHE A 161 4.43 -3.74 5.34
N TYR A 162 4.98 -2.96 6.26
CA TYR A 162 5.16 -1.50 6.16
C TYR A 162 6.31 -1.07 7.08
N CYS A 163 6.93 0.06 6.77
CA CYS A 163 7.92 0.75 7.60
C CYS A 163 7.33 2.05 8.15
N ASP A 164 8.13 2.86 8.86
CA ASP A 164 7.70 4.12 9.52
C ASP A 164 7.40 5.26 8.54
N TRP A 165 6.46 5.03 7.63
CA TRP A 165 6.09 5.94 6.53
C TRP A 165 5.53 7.28 7.03
N TRP A 166 4.97 7.32 8.25
CA TRP A 166 4.49 8.55 8.88
C TRP A 166 5.63 9.55 9.17
N ASN A 167 6.86 9.04 9.32
CA ASN A 167 8.08 9.83 9.49
C ASN A 167 8.79 10.11 8.15
N ALA A 168 8.16 9.82 7.00
CA ALA A 168 8.78 10.08 5.71
C ALA A 168 9.00 11.58 5.50
N ASN A 169 10.25 11.96 5.19
CA ASN A 169 10.62 13.35 4.94
C ASN A 169 10.27 13.81 3.51
N ASN A 170 9.89 12.89 2.64
CA ASN A 170 9.49 13.21 1.27
C ASN A 170 8.55 12.13 0.71
N ILE A 171 7.87 12.47 -0.38
CA ILE A 171 6.86 11.62 -1.03
C ILE A 171 7.46 10.31 -1.59
N ASP A 172 8.70 10.33 -2.09
CA ASP A 172 9.37 9.11 -2.58
C ASP A 172 9.60 8.11 -1.44
N THR A 173 10.07 8.58 -0.28
CA THR A 173 10.25 7.75 0.91
C THR A 173 8.92 7.17 1.38
N PHE A 174 7.84 7.97 1.39
CA PHE A 174 6.50 7.51 1.73
C PHE A 174 6.05 6.34 0.83
N TRP A 175 6.13 6.50 -0.50
CA TRP A 175 5.70 5.46 -1.45
C TRP A 175 6.52 4.17 -1.37
N ARG A 176 7.75 4.22 -0.86
CA ARG A 176 8.62 3.05 -0.64
C ARG A 176 8.38 2.35 0.69
N THR A 177 7.72 2.99 1.65
CA THR A 177 7.63 2.50 3.03
C THR A 177 6.21 2.14 3.47
N TRP A 178 5.17 2.65 2.80
CA TRP A 178 3.79 2.40 3.20
C TRP A 178 3.32 0.95 2.96
N ASN A 179 3.67 0.35 1.82
CA ASN A 179 3.24 -0.99 1.40
C ASN A 179 4.42 -1.78 0.87
N MET A 180 5.12 -2.45 1.79
CA MET A 180 6.35 -3.19 1.49
C MET A 180 6.12 -4.37 0.54
N PRO A 181 5.04 -5.18 0.63
CA PRO A 181 4.79 -6.26 -0.32
C PRO A 181 4.75 -5.77 -1.78
N VAL A 182 3.97 -4.72 -2.06
CA VAL A 182 3.89 -4.14 -3.41
C VAL A 182 5.19 -3.46 -3.80
N HIS A 183 5.80 -2.68 -2.90
CA HIS A 183 7.07 -2.00 -3.17
C HIS A 183 8.16 -3.01 -3.57
N ARG A 184 8.35 -4.08 -2.79
CA ARG A 184 9.35 -5.13 -3.09
C ARG A 184 9.06 -5.84 -4.40
N TRP A 185 7.79 -6.11 -4.70
CA TRP A 185 7.40 -6.71 -5.97
C TRP A 185 7.74 -5.80 -7.15
N CYS A 186 7.38 -4.52 -7.07
CA CYS A 186 7.71 -3.53 -8.09
C CYS A 186 9.22 -3.38 -8.27
N VAL A 187 9.99 -3.36 -7.18
CA VAL A 187 11.45 -3.27 -7.25
C VAL A 187 12.04 -4.49 -7.96
N ARG A 188 11.63 -5.69 -7.55
CA ARG A 188 12.19 -6.96 -8.05
C ARG A 188 11.79 -7.29 -9.48
N HIS A 189 10.52 -7.09 -9.84
CA HIS A 189 9.95 -7.60 -11.09
C HIS A 189 9.76 -6.52 -12.16
N LEU A 190 9.82 -5.24 -11.80
CA LEU A 190 9.70 -4.13 -12.76
C LEU A 190 10.95 -3.25 -12.77
N TYR A 191 11.29 -2.63 -11.64
CA TYR A 191 12.36 -1.63 -11.58
C TYR A 191 13.73 -2.20 -11.96
N ILE A 192 14.17 -3.27 -11.28
CA ILE A 192 15.49 -3.86 -11.51
C ILE A 192 15.63 -4.38 -12.96
N PRO A 193 14.67 -5.15 -13.52
CA PRO A 193 14.72 -5.57 -14.92
C PRO A 193 14.81 -4.39 -15.90
N VAL A 194 14.03 -3.33 -15.69
CA VAL A 194 14.06 -2.14 -16.56
C VAL A 194 15.42 -1.43 -16.50
N VAL A 195 16.00 -1.30 -15.30
CA VAL A 195 17.36 -0.76 -15.16
C VAL A 195 18.40 -1.68 -15.82
N GLN A 196 18.25 -3.00 -15.70
CA GLN A 196 19.13 -3.98 -16.36
C GLN A 196 19.04 -3.96 -17.89
N MET A 197 17.91 -3.53 -18.45
CA MET A 197 17.75 -3.27 -19.89
C MET A 197 18.46 -1.99 -20.37
N GLY A 198 19.09 -1.23 -19.47
CA GLY A 198 19.86 -0.02 -19.79
C GLY A 198 19.10 1.30 -19.61
N TYR A 199 17.86 1.28 -19.10
CA TYR A 199 17.12 2.50 -18.81
C TYR A 199 17.63 3.19 -17.54
N SER A 200 17.52 4.51 -17.50
CA SER A 200 17.88 5.30 -16.30
C SER A 200 16.94 5.03 -15.12
N SER A 201 17.43 5.24 -13.90
CA SER A 201 16.63 5.14 -12.66
C SER A 201 15.36 5.98 -12.69
N ARG A 202 15.39 7.15 -13.36
CA ARG A 202 14.21 8.02 -13.51
C ARG A 202 13.18 7.40 -14.44
N GLN A 203 13.61 6.88 -15.60
CA GLN A 203 12.71 6.17 -16.53
C GLN A 203 12.12 4.93 -15.88
N ALA A 204 12.91 4.13 -15.18
CA ALA A 204 12.45 2.95 -14.45
C ALA A 204 11.41 3.31 -13.37
N SER A 205 11.65 4.38 -12.62
CA SER A 205 10.67 4.88 -11.63
C SER A 205 9.37 5.32 -12.30
N THR A 206 9.44 6.08 -13.41
CA THR A 206 8.25 6.50 -14.17
C THR A 206 7.45 5.31 -14.68
N ILE A 207 8.11 4.26 -15.17
CA ILE A 207 7.44 3.03 -15.64
C ILE A 207 6.72 2.33 -14.48
N VAL A 208 7.35 2.23 -13.31
CA VAL A 208 6.71 1.66 -12.11
C VAL A 208 5.49 2.48 -11.68
N PHE A 209 5.58 3.81 -11.69
CA PHE A 209 4.44 4.68 -11.38
C PHE A 209 3.32 4.57 -12.41
N LEU A 210 3.65 4.46 -13.70
CA LEU A 210 2.68 4.24 -14.77
C LEU A 210 1.95 2.91 -14.60
N PHE A 211 2.70 1.83 -14.36
CA PHE A 211 2.11 0.52 -14.08
C PHE A 211 1.18 0.58 -12.87
N SER A 212 1.63 1.20 -11.78
CA SER A 212 0.81 1.42 -10.58
C SER A 212 -0.46 2.23 -10.88
N ALA A 213 -0.36 3.30 -11.69
CA ALA A 213 -1.49 4.15 -12.06
C ALA A 213 -2.59 3.38 -12.81
N VAL A 214 -2.21 2.46 -13.71
CA VAL A 214 -3.17 1.58 -14.41
C VAL A 214 -3.92 0.68 -13.43
N PHE A 215 -3.24 0.09 -12.44
CA PHE A 215 -3.91 -0.74 -11.44
C PHE A 215 -4.83 0.07 -10.51
N HIS A 216 -4.44 1.28 -10.12
CA HIS A 216 -5.30 2.15 -9.32
C HIS A 216 -6.56 2.52 -10.09
N GLU A 217 -6.43 2.90 -11.36
CA GLU A 217 -7.57 3.18 -12.24
C GLU A 217 -8.47 1.95 -12.38
N TYR A 218 -7.89 0.78 -12.65
CA TYR A 218 -8.64 -0.47 -12.78
C TYR A 218 -9.43 -0.81 -11.50
N LEU A 219 -8.79 -0.72 -10.33
CA LEU A 219 -9.41 -1.05 -9.05
C LEU A 219 -10.49 -0.06 -8.62
N VAL A 220 -10.43 1.19 -9.07
CA VAL A 220 -11.47 2.20 -8.77
C VAL A 220 -12.59 2.15 -9.80
N SER A 221 -12.25 2.14 -11.09
CA SER A 221 -13.20 2.35 -12.18
C SER A 221 -14.04 1.12 -12.51
N VAL A 222 -13.51 -0.09 -12.35
CA VAL A 222 -14.29 -1.32 -12.62
C VAL A 222 -15.40 -1.53 -11.58
N PRO A 223 -15.14 -1.51 -10.26
CA PRO A 223 -16.21 -1.70 -9.27
C PRO A 223 -17.25 -0.56 -9.28
N LEU A 224 -16.82 0.67 -9.57
CA LEU A 224 -17.73 1.81 -9.67
C LEU A 224 -18.44 1.90 -11.03
N GLN A 225 -17.99 1.15 -12.04
CA GLN A 225 -18.45 1.23 -13.43
C GLN A 225 -18.34 2.63 -14.04
N ILE A 226 -17.33 3.41 -13.63
CA ILE A 226 -17.06 4.77 -14.11
C ILE A 226 -15.73 4.78 -14.85
N TYR A 227 -15.76 4.80 -16.19
CA TYR A 227 -14.54 4.78 -17.02
C TYR A 227 -13.97 6.19 -17.22
N LYS A 228 -13.47 6.79 -16.13
CA LYS A 228 -12.71 8.06 -16.17
C LYS A 228 -11.21 7.77 -16.02
N ILE A 229 -10.42 8.83 -15.80
CA ILE A 229 -8.94 8.73 -15.66
C ILE A 229 -8.43 9.51 -14.45
N TRP A 230 -9.30 9.81 -13.48
CA TRP A 230 -8.96 10.68 -12.35
C TRP A 230 -7.93 10.04 -11.43
N ALA A 231 -8.04 8.74 -11.12
CA ALA A 231 -7.08 8.02 -10.30
C ALA A 231 -5.74 7.88 -11.02
N PHE A 232 -5.77 7.58 -12.33
CA PHE A 232 -4.57 7.56 -13.17
C PHE A 232 -3.83 8.90 -13.14
N MET A 233 -4.54 10.01 -13.37
CA MET A 233 -3.95 11.36 -13.35
C MET A 233 -3.42 11.73 -11.96
N GLY A 234 -4.15 11.37 -10.89
CA GLY A 234 -3.71 11.56 -9.51
C GLY A 234 -2.39 10.83 -9.21
N MET A 235 -2.25 9.60 -9.68
CA MET A 235 -1.02 8.80 -9.53
C MET A 235 0.14 9.36 -10.38
N MET A 236 -0.12 9.78 -11.63
CA MET A 236 0.91 10.40 -12.47
C MET A 236 1.38 11.75 -11.91
N GLY A 237 0.47 12.50 -11.28
CA GLY A 237 0.77 13.74 -10.56
C GLY A 237 1.72 13.57 -9.36
N GLN A 238 1.86 12.35 -8.83
CA GLN A 238 2.82 12.07 -7.75
C GLN A 238 4.28 12.17 -8.22
N ILE A 239 4.56 11.96 -9.51
CA ILE A 239 5.93 12.03 -10.05
C ILE A 239 6.51 13.45 -9.92
N PRO A 240 5.88 14.51 -10.45
CA PRO A 240 6.37 15.88 -10.25
C PRO A 240 6.31 16.29 -8.78
N LEU A 241 5.25 15.91 -8.05
CA LEU A 241 5.15 16.20 -6.62
C LEU A 241 6.32 15.59 -5.81
N SER A 242 6.76 14.39 -6.17
CA SER A 242 7.92 13.74 -5.57
C SER A 242 9.23 14.50 -5.82
N ALA A 243 9.44 15.01 -7.03
CA ALA A 243 10.59 15.85 -7.36
C ALA A 243 10.58 17.19 -6.59
N ILE A 244 9.40 17.80 -6.44
CA ILE A 244 9.20 19.02 -5.66
C ILE A 244 9.46 18.74 -4.18
N SER A 245 8.87 17.67 -3.63
CA SER A 245 9.01 17.26 -2.23
C SER A 245 10.47 17.03 -1.85
N LYS A 246 11.26 16.32 -2.68
CA LYS A 246 12.71 16.16 -2.48
C LYS A 246 13.46 17.49 -2.51
N SER A 247 13.07 18.38 -3.42
CA SER A 247 13.69 19.71 -3.52
C SER A 247 13.41 20.55 -2.27
N ILE A 248 12.20 20.45 -1.71
CA ILE A 248 11.80 21.16 -0.50
C ILE A 248 12.47 20.56 0.75
N GLU A 249 12.52 19.24 0.87
CA GLU A 249 13.29 18.58 1.94
C GLU A 249 14.75 19.08 1.97
N LYS A 250 15.39 19.15 0.80
CA LYS A 250 16.78 19.61 0.69
C LYS A 250 16.95 21.10 1.02
N LYS A 251 15.98 21.95 0.68
CA LYS A 251 16.09 23.42 0.84
C LYS A 251 15.58 23.93 2.19
N LEU A 252 14.47 23.38 2.69
CA LEU A 252 13.75 23.84 3.88
C LEU A 252 13.84 22.86 5.06
N GLY A 253 14.47 21.70 4.84
CA GLY A 253 14.73 20.70 5.86
C GLY A 253 13.67 19.59 5.94
N PRO A 254 13.98 18.51 6.70
CA PRO A 254 13.18 17.28 6.73
C PRO A 254 11.78 17.47 7.32
N ARG A 255 11.61 18.38 8.30
CA ARG A 255 10.30 18.64 8.92
C ARG A 255 9.30 19.23 7.94
N ILE A 256 9.71 20.19 7.12
CA ILE A 256 8.86 20.78 6.09
C ILE A 256 8.51 19.74 5.02
N GLY A 257 9.48 18.91 4.65
CA GLY A 257 9.25 17.77 3.77
C GLY A 257 8.16 16.81 4.30
N ASN A 258 8.20 16.46 5.59
CA ASN A 258 7.17 15.65 6.23
C ASN A 258 5.78 16.34 6.26
N ILE A 259 5.73 17.65 6.51
CA ILE A 259 4.46 18.42 6.42
C ILE A 259 3.85 18.30 5.03
N ILE A 260 4.67 18.36 3.97
CA ILE A 260 4.19 18.19 2.58
C ILE A 260 3.67 16.77 2.33
N VAL A 261 4.32 15.75 2.91
CA VAL A 261 3.82 14.36 2.83
C VAL A 261 2.43 14.28 3.43
N TRP A 262 2.23 14.77 4.66
CA TRP A 262 0.92 14.76 5.30
C TRP A 262 -0.12 15.58 4.54
N ALA A 263 0.22 16.78 4.08
CA ALA A 263 -0.67 17.60 3.28
C ALA A 263 -1.11 16.87 1.99
N SER A 264 -0.19 16.19 1.31
CA SER A 264 -0.51 15.43 0.10
C SER A 264 -1.45 14.24 0.35
N ILE A 265 -1.29 13.53 1.47
CA ILE A 265 -2.11 12.36 1.82
C ILE A 265 -3.51 12.83 2.22
N ILE A 266 -3.60 13.91 2.99
CA ILE A 266 -4.87 14.47 3.46
C ILE A 266 -5.68 15.05 2.31
N LEU A 267 -5.05 15.80 1.38
CA LEU A 267 -5.76 16.52 0.31
C LEU A 267 -5.93 15.70 -0.98
N GLY A 268 -5.00 14.79 -1.28
CA GLY A 268 -4.97 14.08 -2.56
C GLY A 268 -6.14 13.10 -2.76
N GLN A 269 -6.44 12.28 -1.75
CA GLN A 269 -7.52 11.29 -1.86
C GLN A 269 -8.93 11.92 -1.94
N PRO A 270 -9.30 12.90 -1.09
CA PRO A 270 -10.60 13.55 -1.18
C PRO A 270 -10.81 14.24 -2.54
N LEU A 271 -9.76 14.83 -3.12
CA LEU A 271 -9.82 15.42 -4.45
C LEU A 271 -10.22 14.38 -5.50
N CYS A 272 -9.58 13.21 -5.48
CA CYS A 272 -9.91 12.12 -6.40
C CYS A 272 -11.34 11.62 -6.19
N ILE A 273 -11.75 11.40 -4.93
CA ILE A 273 -13.10 10.93 -4.59
C ILE A 273 -14.16 11.94 -5.06
N MET A 274 -13.94 13.23 -4.81
CA MET A 274 -14.87 14.27 -5.27
C MET A 274 -14.98 14.30 -6.80
N ALA A 275 -13.86 14.16 -7.52
CA ALA A 275 -13.88 14.12 -8.98
C ALA A 275 -14.69 12.93 -9.53
N TYR A 276 -14.47 11.71 -9.00
CA TYR A 276 -15.26 10.54 -9.39
C TYR A 276 -16.73 10.68 -9.01
N TYR A 277 -17.00 11.16 -7.80
CA TYR A 277 -18.37 11.25 -7.30
C TYR A 277 -19.18 12.35 -7.99
N HIS A 278 -18.55 13.48 -8.32
CA HIS A 278 -19.14 14.49 -9.20
C HIS A 278 -19.54 13.88 -10.55
N ASP A 279 -18.61 13.19 -11.21
CA ASP A 279 -18.88 12.58 -12.51
C ASP A 279 -19.95 11.48 -12.44
N TYR A 280 -20.00 10.72 -11.34
CA TYR A 280 -21.07 9.76 -11.08
C TYR A 280 -22.43 10.45 -10.98
N VAL A 281 -22.52 11.52 -10.20
CA VAL A 281 -23.77 12.26 -10.00
C VAL A 281 -24.24 12.92 -11.30
N VAL A 282 -23.33 13.56 -12.04
CA VAL A 282 -23.64 14.16 -13.34
C VAL A 282 -24.08 13.11 -14.37
N GLN A 283 -23.57 11.88 -14.32
CA GLN A 283 -24.00 10.83 -15.25
C GLN A 283 -25.34 10.19 -14.87
N HIS A 284 -25.55 9.90 -13.59
CA HIS A 284 -26.72 9.14 -13.12
C HIS A 284 -27.92 9.99 -12.71
N PHE A 285 -27.71 11.27 -12.33
CA PHE A 285 -28.75 12.16 -11.83
C PHE A 285 -28.97 13.42 -12.67
N LYS A 286 -28.38 13.49 -13.88
CA LYS A 286 -28.52 14.63 -14.81
C LYS A 286 -29.98 15.04 -15.07
N ASN A 287 -30.85 14.05 -15.24
CA ASN A 287 -32.26 14.27 -15.55
C ASN A 287 -33.04 14.85 -14.36
N SER A 288 -32.64 14.51 -13.13
CA SER A 288 -33.22 15.07 -11.90
C SER A 288 -32.72 16.48 -11.60
N LEU A 289 -31.50 16.82 -12.05
CA LEU A 289 -30.93 18.16 -11.91
C LEU A 289 -31.52 19.14 -12.94
N ASN A 290 -31.74 18.70 -14.18
CA ASN A 290 -32.36 19.51 -15.24
C ASN A 290 -33.90 19.56 -15.15
N GLY A 291 -34.54 18.71 -14.35
CA GLY A 291 -36.00 18.67 -14.18
C GLY A 291 -36.60 19.80 -13.35
N THR A 292 -35.83 20.85 -13.03
CA THR A 292 -36.32 22.08 -12.38
C THR A 292 -36.53 23.24 -13.35
N ASP A 293 -36.57 22.97 -14.66
CA ASP A 293 -37.21 23.90 -15.59
C ASP A 293 -38.72 23.87 -15.33
N TYR A 294 -39.18 24.87 -14.57
CA TYR A 294 -40.58 25.18 -14.35
C TYR A 294 -41.26 25.36 -15.71
N GLY A 295 -42.10 24.39 -16.08
CA GLY A 295 -43.17 24.63 -17.05
C GLY A 295 -44.03 25.78 -16.53
N SER A 296 -43.81 26.96 -17.10
CA SER A 296 -44.69 28.13 -17.02
C SER A 296 -45.55 28.16 -18.27
#